data_AF-A0A957V7G6-F1
#
_entry.id   AF-A0A957V7G6-F1
#
_cell.length_a   1.000
_cell.length_b   1.000
_cell.length_c   1.000
_cell.angle_alpha   90.00
_cell.angle_beta   90.00
_cell.angle_gamma   90.00
#
_symmetry.space_group_name_H-M   'P 1'
#
loop_
_entity.id
_entity.type
_entity.pdbx_description
1 polymer ?
#
loop_
_entity_poly.entity_id
_entity_poly.type
_entity_poly.pdbx_seq_one_letter_code
_entity_poly.pdbx_strand_id
1 'polypeptide(L)'
;WFVDNVAIPAIGYADSFEGDAGGWQSEGWVLTDNTLPQRWLVQVLTFDGDKLQAVERVPVAEDGTASIAIDDLGGRRSAIVAVSALVPATTEAAAYTYSVEASR
;
A
#
# COMPACT_ATOMS: atom_id res chain seq x y z
N TRP A 1 3.77 -15.94 -9.28
CA TRP A 1 3.34 -16.26 -10.65
C TRP A 1 1.82 -16.08 -10.69
N PHE A 2 1.26 -15.76 -11.84
CA PHE A 2 -0.19 -15.69 -12.05
C PHE A 2 -0.51 -16.44 -13.35
N VAL A 3 -1.65 -17.12 -13.38
CA VAL A 3 -2.14 -17.88 -14.55
C VAL A 3 -3.59 -17.47 -14.74
N ASP A 4 -3.97 -17.26 -16.00
CA ASP A 4 -5.30 -16.81 -16.39
C ASP A 4 -5.71 -17.48 -17.71
N ASN A 5 -7.01 -17.50 -18.01
CA ASN A 5 -7.62 -18.09 -19.21
C ASN A 5 -7.13 -19.53 -19.49
N VAL A 6 -7.40 -20.43 -18.54
CA VAL A 6 -6.91 -21.82 -18.58
C VAL A 6 -7.82 -22.70 -19.43
N ALA A 7 -7.23 -23.49 -20.33
CA ALA A 7 -7.93 -24.49 -21.13
C ALA A 7 -7.21 -25.86 -21.12
N ILE A 8 -7.98 -26.94 -20.99
CA ILE A 8 -7.52 -28.32 -21.13
C ILE A 8 -8.40 -29.02 -22.19
N PRO A 9 -8.00 -28.97 -23.48
CA PRO A 9 -8.84 -29.46 -24.59
C PRO A 9 -9.19 -30.95 -24.50
N ALA A 10 -8.29 -31.77 -23.95
CA ALA A 10 -8.48 -33.22 -23.83
C ALA A 10 -9.69 -33.62 -22.98
N ILE A 11 -10.14 -32.74 -22.07
CA ILE A 11 -11.32 -32.93 -21.23
C ILE A 11 -12.41 -31.87 -21.50
N GLY A 12 -12.23 -31.03 -22.50
CA GLY A 12 -13.17 -29.94 -22.83
C GLY A 12 -13.28 -28.85 -21.77
N TYR A 13 -12.29 -28.69 -20.89
CA TYR A 13 -12.28 -27.65 -19.85
C TYR A 13 -11.76 -26.33 -20.41
N ALA A 14 -12.45 -25.23 -20.12
CA ALA A 14 -11.97 -23.87 -20.33
C ALA A 14 -12.65 -22.93 -19.31
N ASP A 15 -11.86 -22.09 -18.64
CA ASP A 15 -12.37 -21.13 -17.66
C ASP A 15 -11.54 -19.84 -17.67
N SER A 16 -12.24 -18.70 -17.58
CA SER A 16 -11.64 -17.37 -17.42
C SER A 16 -11.57 -16.94 -15.96
N PHE A 17 -12.15 -17.72 -15.04
CA PHE A 17 -12.19 -17.46 -13.59
C PHE A 17 -12.88 -16.14 -13.20
N GLU A 18 -13.69 -15.56 -14.10
CA GLU A 18 -14.50 -14.35 -13.89
C GLU A 18 -15.91 -14.67 -13.35
N GLY A 19 -16.22 -15.94 -13.13
CA GLY A 19 -17.51 -16.45 -12.64
C GLY A 19 -17.34 -17.50 -11.54
N ASP A 20 -18.25 -18.48 -11.47
CA ASP A 20 -18.03 -19.64 -10.61
C ASP A 20 -16.78 -20.39 -11.10
N ALA A 21 -15.89 -20.78 -10.18
CA ALA A 21 -14.55 -21.31 -10.49
C ALA A 21 -14.52 -22.68 -11.19
N GLY A 22 -15.56 -23.08 -11.91
CA GLY A 22 -15.55 -24.19 -12.86
C GLY A 22 -15.22 -25.58 -12.29
N GLY A 23 -15.26 -25.75 -10.96
CA GLY A 23 -14.79 -26.97 -10.28
C GLY A 23 -13.30 -26.98 -9.92
N TRP A 24 -12.62 -25.82 -9.99
CA TRP A 24 -11.23 -25.64 -9.57
C TRP A 24 -11.03 -25.98 -8.09
N GLN A 25 -9.96 -26.70 -7.81
CA GLN A 25 -9.51 -27.00 -6.46
C GLN A 25 -8.22 -26.23 -6.21
N SER A 26 -8.28 -25.37 -5.20
CA SER A 26 -7.20 -24.43 -4.86
C SER A 26 -5.85 -25.12 -4.68
N GLU A 27 -5.74 -26.27 -4.01
CA GLU A 27 -4.48 -27.04 -3.84
C GLU A 27 -3.22 -26.17 -3.60
N GLY A 28 -3.36 -25.06 -2.86
CA GLY A 28 -2.29 -24.09 -2.57
C GLY A 28 -2.25 -22.83 -3.45
N TRP A 29 -3.11 -22.73 -4.46
CA TRP A 29 -3.31 -21.58 -5.36
C TRP A 29 -4.54 -20.76 -4.97
N VAL A 30 -4.42 -19.45 -4.88
CA VAL A 30 -5.54 -18.55 -4.57
C VAL A 30 -6.14 -18.02 -5.87
N LEU A 31 -7.47 -18.16 -6.05
CA LEU A 31 -8.19 -17.33 -7.03
C LEU A 31 -8.22 -15.89 -6.52
N THR A 32 -7.74 -14.96 -7.32
CA THR A 32 -7.69 -13.54 -6.98
C THR A 32 -8.05 -12.72 -8.20
N ASP A 33 -8.82 -11.65 -7.98
CA ASP A 33 -9.09 -10.61 -8.98
C ASP A 33 -7.90 -9.63 -9.13
N ASN A 34 -6.77 -9.95 -8.48
CA ASN A 34 -5.56 -9.15 -8.45
C ASN A 34 -5.75 -7.73 -7.87
N THR A 35 -6.85 -7.49 -7.14
CA THR A 35 -7.01 -6.25 -6.37
C THR A 35 -6.42 -6.43 -4.98
N LEU A 36 -5.13 -6.15 -4.84
CA LEU A 36 -4.51 -6.02 -3.52
C LEU A 36 -4.73 -4.58 -3.04
N PRO A 37 -5.39 -4.36 -1.89
CA PRO A 37 -5.48 -3.02 -1.31
C PRO A 37 -4.06 -2.57 -0.95
N GLN A 38 -3.53 -1.61 -1.71
CA GLN A 38 -2.26 -0.98 -1.41
C GLN A 38 -2.41 -0.14 -0.15
N ARG A 39 -1.93 -0.67 0.97
CA ARG A 39 -1.93 0.03 2.24
C ARG A 39 -0.67 0.87 2.36
N TRP A 40 -0.78 1.98 3.07
CA TRP A 40 0.35 2.87 3.35
C TRP A 40 0.50 3.04 4.86
N LEU A 41 1.74 3.05 5.31
CA LEU A 41 2.13 3.49 6.65
C LEU A 41 2.84 4.83 6.51
N VAL A 42 2.19 5.88 7.01
CA VAL A 42 2.78 7.21 7.11
C VAL A 42 3.06 7.50 8.58
N GLN A 43 4.29 7.90 8.87
CA GLN A 43 4.73 8.26 10.22
C GLN A 43 5.39 9.63 10.23
N VAL A 44 5.10 10.42 11.25
CA VAL A 44 5.77 11.69 11.51
C VAL A 44 6.63 11.56 12.76
N LEU A 45 7.92 11.84 12.60
CA LEU A 45 8.88 11.85 13.68
C LEU A 45 9.27 13.31 13.93
N THR A 46 9.02 13.82 15.14
CA THR A 46 9.33 15.21 15.51
C THR A 46 10.58 15.27 16.38
N PHE A 47 11.40 16.30 16.18
CA PHE A 47 12.70 16.47 16.83
C PHE A 47 12.85 17.87 17.43
N ASP A 48 13.63 17.97 18.51
CA ASP A 48 14.23 19.22 19.01
C ASP A 48 15.75 19.04 19.06
N GLY A 49 16.45 19.67 18.11
CA GLY A 49 17.82 19.32 17.77
C GLY A 49 17.91 17.86 17.30
N ASP A 50 18.83 17.09 17.86
CA ASP A 50 19.00 15.66 17.52
C ASP A 50 18.14 14.73 18.38
N LYS A 51 17.30 15.28 19.28
CA LYS A 51 16.48 14.49 20.20
C LYS A 51 15.09 14.26 19.61
N LEU A 52 14.76 13.00 19.36
CA LEU A 52 13.40 12.54 19.01
C LEU A 52 12.43 12.85 20.15
N GLN A 53 11.33 13.53 19.83
CA GLN A 53 10.29 13.91 20.78
C GLN A 53 9.08 12.98 20.68
N ALA A 54 8.59 12.73 19.46
CA ALA A 54 7.43 11.89 19.23
C ALA A 54 7.51 11.14 17.88
N VAL A 55 6.78 10.03 17.81
CA VAL A 55 6.51 9.28 16.59
C VAL A 55 5.02 9.03 16.51
N GLU A 56 4.38 9.59 15.49
CA GLU A 56 2.93 9.50 15.31
C GLU A 56 2.60 8.80 14.00
N ARG A 57 1.53 8.00 13.99
CA ARG A 57 1.01 7.40 12.77
C ARG A 57 -0.07 8.29 12.20
N VAL A 58 0.03 8.58 10.91
CA VAL A 58 -0.98 9.33 10.16
C VAL A 58 -1.95 8.33 9.54
N PRO A 59 -3.26 8.43 9.81
CA PRO A 59 -4.25 7.65 9.08
C PRO A 59 -4.19 7.97 7.60
N VAL A 60 -4.13 6.94 6.76
CA VAL A 60 -4.24 7.06 5.31
C VAL A 60 -5.62 6.57 4.91
N ALA A 61 -6.32 7.36 4.11
CA ALA A 61 -7.65 7.01 3.61
C ALA A 61 -7.59 5.82 2.65
N GLU A 62 -8.75 5.21 2.38
CA GLU A 62 -8.87 4.05 1.49
C GLU A 62 -8.44 4.35 0.06
N ASP A 63 -8.53 5.62 -0.38
CA ASP A 63 -8.06 6.10 -1.68
C ASP A 63 -6.53 6.35 -1.73
N GLY A 64 -5.82 6.09 -0.63
CA GLY A 64 -4.38 6.28 -0.51
C GLY A 64 -3.95 7.71 -0.18
N THR A 65 -4.89 8.62 0.10
CA THR A 65 -4.57 10.01 0.44
C THR A 65 -4.39 10.23 1.94
N ALA A 66 -3.51 11.14 2.31
CA ALA A 66 -3.31 11.61 3.68
C ALA A 66 -2.90 13.08 3.69
N SER A 67 -3.37 13.82 4.68
CA SER A 67 -2.96 15.20 4.95
C SER A 67 -2.69 15.36 6.43
N ILE A 68 -1.61 16.03 6.79
CA ILE A 68 -1.22 16.27 8.17
C ILE A 68 -0.68 17.69 8.33
N ALA A 69 -1.18 18.39 9.36
CA ALA A 69 -0.56 19.61 9.85
C ALA A 69 0.56 19.21 10.83
N ILE A 70 1.76 19.74 10.61
CA ILE A 70 2.88 19.59 11.54
C ILE A 70 3.19 20.98 12.06
N ASP A 71 2.75 21.24 13.27
CA ASP A 71 2.93 22.53 13.90
C ASP A 71 4.36 22.72 14.38
N ASP A 72 4.69 23.96 14.74
CA ASP A 72 5.85 24.25 15.56
C ASP A 72 7.21 23.92 14.92
N LEU A 73 7.27 23.77 13.60
CA LEU A 73 8.51 23.60 12.86
C LEU A 73 9.33 24.90 12.81
N GLY A 74 10.66 24.78 12.81
CA GLY A 74 11.60 25.91 12.72
C GLY A 74 12.54 26.04 13.92
N GLY A 75 13.59 26.85 13.75
CA GLY A 75 14.67 26.95 14.73
C GLY A 75 15.40 25.60 14.86
N ARG A 76 15.36 24.98 16.05
CA ARG A 76 15.88 23.63 16.28
C ARG A 76 14.84 22.52 16.10
N ARG A 77 13.56 22.87 15.89
CA ARG A 77 12.48 21.90 15.74
C ARG A 77 12.34 21.48 14.28
N SER A 78 12.31 20.18 14.04
CA SER A 78 12.22 19.59 12.71
C SER A 78 11.34 18.34 12.73
N ALA A 79 10.92 17.89 11.54
CA ALA A 79 10.18 16.65 11.38
C ALA A 79 10.69 15.83 10.21
N ILE A 80 10.59 14.52 10.33
CA ILE A 80 10.78 13.55 9.26
C ILE A 80 9.43 12.88 8.99
N VAL A 81 8.99 12.91 7.75
CA VAL A 81 7.82 12.15 7.29
C VAL A 81 8.32 10.89 6.60
N ALA A 82 8.05 9.73 7.20
CA ALA A 82 8.36 8.43 6.63
C ALA A 82 7.12 7.87 5.93
N VAL A 83 7.23 7.58 4.63
CA VAL A 83 6.17 6.98 3.82
C VAL A 83 6.60 5.57 3.43
N SER A 84 5.83 4.55 3.83
CA SER A 84 6.14 3.15 3.58
C SER A 84 4.93 2.44 2.95
N ALA A 85 5.14 1.80 1.81
CA ALA A 85 4.13 0.95 1.22
C ALA A 85 4.04 -0.39 1.95
N LEU A 86 2.81 -0.82 2.23
CA LEU A 86 2.47 -2.07 2.90
C LEU A 86 1.66 -2.95 1.94
N VAL A 87 2.30 -3.42 0.88
CA VAL A 87 1.70 -4.38 -0.07
C VAL A 87 2.26 -5.77 0.21
N PRO A 88 1.43 -6.76 0.57
CA PRO A 88 1.89 -8.14 0.67
C PRO A 88 2.42 -8.62 -0.68
N ALA A 89 3.58 -9.30 -0.67
CA ALA A 89 4.07 -10.14 -1.77
C ALA A 89 4.37 -9.47 -3.13
N THR A 90 4.72 -8.18 -3.17
CA THR A 90 5.33 -7.56 -4.36
C THR A 90 6.68 -6.93 -4.04
N THR A 91 7.61 -7.01 -5.00
CA THR A 91 8.89 -6.28 -4.98
C THR A 91 8.84 -4.99 -5.79
N GLU A 92 7.70 -4.69 -6.41
CA GLU A 92 7.51 -3.47 -7.19
C GLU A 92 7.54 -2.23 -6.30
N ALA A 93 8.21 -1.18 -6.78
CA ALA A 93 8.27 0.08 -6.08
C ALA A 93 6.90 0.77 -6.09
N ALA A 94 6.38 1.11 -4.92
CA ALA A 94 5.14 1.86 -4.79
C ALA A 94 5.39 3.36 -5.06
N ALA A 95 4.80 3.87 -6.14
CA ALA A 95 4.86 5.29 -6.45
C ALA A 95 3.97 6.10 -5.50
N TYR A 96 4.47 7.26 -5.07
CA TYR A 96 3.70 8.25 -4.32
C TYR A 96 4.13 9.67 -4.75
N THR A 97 3.28 10.64 -4.48
CA THR A 97 3.57 12.06 -4.61
C THR A 97 3.34 12.75 -3.28
N TYR A 98 4.02 13.87 -3.06
CA TYR A 98 3.81 14.70 -1.89
C TYR A 98 3.93 16.18 -2.27
N SER A 99 3.25 17.02 -1.50
CA SER A 99 3.42 18.47 -1.51
C SER A 99 3.63 18.95 -0.07
N VAL A 100 4.37 20.04 0.08
CA VAL A 100 4.57 20.69 1.37
C VAL A 100 4.26 22.17 1.18
N GLU A 101 3.38 22.68 2.02
CA GLU A 101 3.00 24.09 2.04
C GLU A 101 3.37 24.68 3.40
N ALA A 102 4.17 25.75 3.39
CA ALA A 102 4.47 26.50 4.58
C ALA A 102 3.41 27.59 4.76
N SER A 103 2.62 27.50 5.84
CA SER A 103 1.78 28.59 6.32
C SER A 103 2.57 29.45 7.31
N ARG A 104 2.37 30.77 7.26
CA ARG A 104 2.99 31.75 8.18
C ARG A 104 2.10 32.03 9.37
#